data_AF-A0A421EKS5-F1
#
_entry.id   AF-A0A421EKS5-F1
#
_cell.length_a   1.000
_cell.length_b   1.000
_cell.length_c   1.000
_cell.angle_alpha   90.00
_cell.angle_beta   90.00
_cell.angle_gamma   90.00
#
_symmetry.space_group_name_H-M   'P 1'
#
loop_
_entity.id
_entity.type
_entity.pdbx_description
1 polymer ?
#
loop_
_entity_poly.entity_id
_entity_poly.type
_entity_poly.pdbx_seq_one_letter_code
_entity_poly.pdbx_strand_id
1 'polypeptide(L)'
;MELIDDEGRLFGAVNVIDALVVLLIAAVVVAGAAFVLTDGPAPAPETDTTYATLDVGTVSPYIVDAIEEGDTHSPDSASTLRVTDVHLTPQGNQTRVILRVALEGELNSQDSLTYAGAPPRLGRTLDITTDRYQINGQIRDVGDNDALATTQQRVLLSSHVDAGTAAAVTSGDEIRLSGRTVARIENVTSYATGEPTTRQLLVAATLTAHRQQDRLRFGGTPVRRGQTVTLPASEYTLDGQIEQVGGELSLGTATTRTVTLRMDEVREDFADAIEPGMVERTGDTTVARITSVKTEPSLIITTGENGSVNVVDHPINRDVTIAADLQLRETPSGLTFKGEQLRQGSTVTLDLGTVVIEATVVSVGG
;
A
#
# COMPACT_ATOMS: atom_id res chain seq x y z
N MET A 1 95.12 8.02 -19.87
CA MET A 1 94.64 8.25 -21.24
C MET A 1 93.73 9.45 -21.15
N GLU A 2 94.13 10.57 -21.72
CA GLU A 2 93.38 11.83 -21.63
C GLU A 2 92.18 11.76 -22.58
N LEU A 3 90.99 12.03 -22.07
CA LEU A 3 89.73 11.84 -22.80
C LEU A 3 89.45 12.97 -23.81
N ILE A 4 90.12 14.11 -23.65
CA ILE A 4 90.00 15.33 -24.45
C ILE A 4 91.42 15.85 -24.72
N ASP A 5 91.75 16.15 -25.98
CA ASP A 5 93.04 16.75 -26.36
C ASP A 5 93.04 18.29 -26.27
N ASP A 6 94.23 18.90 -26.36
CA ASP A 6 94.44 20.36 -26.26
C ASP A 6 93.75 21.16 -27.40
N GLU A 7 93.24 20.48 -28.43
CA GLU A 7 92.43 21.07 -29.51
C GLU A 7 90.91 20.84 -29.33
N GLY A 8 90.47 20.28 -28.20
CA GLY A 8 89.05 20.10 -27.87
C GLY A 8 88.38 18.93 -28.60
N ARG A 9 89.13 17.89 -28.98
CA ARG A 9 88.60 16.68 -29.62
C ARG A 9 88.47 15.53 -28.63
N LEU A 10 87.31 14.86 -28.65
CA LEU A 10 86.99 13.68 -27.85
C LEU A 10 87.61 12.45 -28.55
N PHE A 11 88.47 11.71 -27.84
CA PHE A 11 89.19 10.53 -28.38
C PHE A 11 90.01 10.79 -29.67
N GLY A 12 90.47 12.02 -29.92
CA GLY A 12 91.34 12.38 -31.06
C GLY A 12 90.70 12.28 -32.46
N ALA A 13 89.40 11.98 -32.57
CA ALA A 13 88.72 11.76 -33.84
C ALA A 13 87.51 12.69 -34.08
N VAL A 14 86.87 13.22 -33.03
CA VAL A 14 85.62 14.00 -33.15
C VAL A 14 85.70 15.26 -32.29
N ASN A 15 85.26 16.41 -32.80
CA ASN A 15 85.17 17.65 -32.03
C ASN A 15 84.16 17.49 -30.86
N VAL A 16 84.55 17.88 -29.64
CA VAL A 16 83.70 17.79 -28.44
C VAL A 16 82.34 18.47 -28.64
N ILE A 17 82.29 19.56 -29.41
CA ILE A 17 81.05 20.30 -29.68
C ILE A 17 80.10 19.47 -30.55
N ASP A 18 80.61 18.83 -31.60
CA ASP A 18 79.79 17.95 -32.47
C ASP A 18 79.30 16.72 -31.70
N ALA A 19 80.13 16.15 -30.84
CA ALA A 19 79.74 15.03 -29.99
C ALA A 19 78.56 15.42 -29.07
N LEU A 20 78.58 16.63 -28.49
CA LEU A 20 77.48 17.16 -27.68
C LEU A 20 76.19 17.41 -28.49
N VAL A 21 76.31 17.92 -29.72
CA VAL A 21 75.16 18.15 -30.61
C VAL A 21 74.51 16.83 -31.02
N VAL A 22 75.31 15.82 -31.38
CA VAL A 22 74.79 14.48 -31.70
C VAL A 22 74.13 13.84 -30.49
N LEU A 23 74.69 14.01 -29.28
CA LEU A 23 74.10 13.50 -28.04
C LEU A 23 72.78 14.21 -27.72
N LEU A 24 72.69 15.53 -27.96
CA LEU A 24 71.45 16.30 -27.83
C LEU A 24 70.38 15.82 -28.81
N ILE A 25 70.74 15.62 -30.08
CA ILE A 25 69.81 15.11 -31.10
C ILE A 25 69.36 13.69 -30.75
N ALA A 26 70.27 12.82 -30.33
CA ALA A 26 69.94 11.47 -29.88
C ALA A 26 69.02 11.50 -28.65
N ALA A 27 69.26 12.38 -27.69
CA ALA A 27 68.40 12.55 -26.53
C ALA A 27 67.00 13.05 -26.92
N VAL A 28 66.89 14.00 -27.86
CA VAL A 28 65.61 14.49 -28.38
C VAL A 28 64.87 13.41 -29.16
N VAL A 29 65.58 12.59 -29.95
CA VAL A 29 64.98 11.47 -30.70
C VAL A 29 64.50 10.36 -29.76
N VAL A 30 65.30 10.01 -28.73
CA VAL A 30 64.90 9.03 -27.72
C VAL A 30 63.73 9.54 -26.88
N ALA A 31 63.74 10.81 -26.48
CA ALA A 31 62.62 11.43 -25.77
C ALA A 31 61.36 11.51 -26.64
N GLY A 32 61.50 11.85 -27.93
CA GLY A 32 60.40 11.88 -28.89
C GLY A 32 59.82 10.49 -29.17
N ALA A 33 60.68 9.48 -29.34
CA ALA A 33 60.26 8.09 -29.52
C ALA A 33 59.59 7.52 -28.26
N ALA A 34 60.10 7.84 -27.07
CA ALA A 34 59.47 7.45 -25.82
C ALA A 34 58.07 8.07 -25.66
N PHE A 35 57.90 9.35 -26.02
CA PHE A 35 56.62 10.04 -25.92
C PHE A 35 55.56 9.50 -26.89
N VAL A 36 55.95 9.14 -28.11
CA VAL A 36 55.06 8.55 -29.12
C VAL A 36 54.71 7.08 -28.80
N LEU A 37 55.58 6.36 -28.09
CA LEU A 37 55.34 4.97 -27.69
C LEU A 37 54.58 4.84 -26.36
N THR A 38 54.47 5.91 -25.57
CA THR A 38 53.57 5.99 -24.42
C THR A 38 52.16 6.39 -24.86
N ASP A 39 51.46 5.48 -25.53
CA ASP A 39 49.99 5.43 -25.45
C ASP A 39 49.64 4.97 -24.03
N GLY A 40 49.73 5.89 -23.07
CA GLY A 40 49.10 5.67 -21.77
C GLY A 40 47.61 5.42 -21.98
N PRO A 41 46.98 4.47 -21.26
CA PRO A 41 45.54 4.30 -21.36
C PRO A 41 44.88 5.66 -21.14
N ALA A 42 43.93 6.02 -22.01
CA ALA A 42 43.15 7.23 -21.84
C ALA A 42 42.63 7.30 -20.39
N PRO A 43 42.63 8.47 -19.75
CA PRO A 43 42.10 8.59 -18.39
C PRO A 43 40.72 7.96 -18.35
N ALA A 44 40.47 7.13 -17.33
CA ALA A 44 39.18 6.49 -17.17
C ALA A 44 38.10 7.60 -17.14
N PRO A 45 36.99 7.42 -17.87
CA PRO A 45 35.92 8.39 -17.88
C PRO A 45 35.46 8.65 -16.45
N GLU A 46 35.18 9.92 -16.15
CA GLU A 46 34.70 10.31 -14.83
C GLU A 46 33.27 9.80 -14.65
N THR A 47 33.10 8.88 -13.71
CA THR A 47 31.81 8.28 -13.37
C THR A 47 31.25 8.92 -12.11
N ASP A 48 29.93 9.06 -12.06
CA ASP A 48 29.21 9.49 -10.87
C ASP A 48 28.07 8.50 -10.57
N THR A 49 27.41 8.65 -9.43
CA THR A 49 26.23 7.86 -9.04
C THR A 49 25.06 8.76 -8.71
N THR A 50 23.90 8.46 -9.29
CA THR A 50 22.61 9.04 -8.88
C THR A 50 21.61 7.94 -8.55
N TYR A 51 20.53 8.26 -7.87
CA TYR A 51 19.50 7.28 -7.54
C TYR A 51 18.19 7.61 -8.23
N ALA A 52 17.50 6.56 -8.69
CA ALA A 52 16.22 6.67 -9.35
C ALA A 52 15.19 5.74 -8.71
N THR A 53 13.93 6.17 -8.71
CA THR A 53 12.79 5.32 -8.37
C THR A 53 12.18 4.77 -9.65
N LEU A 54 12.19 3.44 -9.80
CA LEU A 54 11.60 2.73 -10.93
C LEU A 54 10.27 2.13 -10.54
N ASP A 55 9.23 2.45 -11.30
CA ASP A 55 7.92 1.79 -11.24
C ASP A 55 7.90 0.68 -12.28
N VAL A 56 8.07 -0.56 -11.81
CA VAL A 56 8.07 -1.78 -12.64
C VAL A 56 6.64 -2.19 -13.01
N GLY A 57 5.65 -1.71 -12.26
CA GLY A 57 4.26 -2.13 -12.42
C GLY A 57 3.98 -3.47 -11.73
N THR A 58 3.00 -4.22 -12.21
CA THR A 58 2.63 -5.51 -11.64
C THR A 58 3.44 -6.63 -12.28
N VAL A 59 3.96 -7.51 -11.45
CA VAL A 59 4.75 -8.67 -11.87
C VAL A 59 4.20 -9.96 -11.27
N SER A 60 4.55 -11.08 -11.89
CA SER A 60 4.15 -12.40 -11.40
C SER A 60 4.91 -12.77 -10.11
N PRO A 61 4.30 -13.52 -9.17
CA PRO A 61 4.93 -13.84 -7.88
C PRO A 61 6.31 -14.48 -7.98
N TYR A 62 6.52 -15.40 -8.94
CA TYR A 62 7.82 -16.05 -9.13
C TYR A 62 8.94 -15.10 -9.58
N ILE A 63 8.61 -13.97 -10.20
CA ILE A 63 9.58 -12.91 -10.52
C ILE A 63 9.84 -12.06 -9.29
N VAL A 64 8.79 -11.72 -8.52
CA VAL A 64 8.92 -10.94 -7.28
C VAL A 64 9.90 -11.61 -6.32
N ASP A 65 9.79 -12.92 -6.16
CA ASP A 65 10.65 -13.70 -5.26
C ASP A 65 12.09 -13.82 -5.74
N ALA A 66 12.35 -13.51 -7.01
CA ALA A 66 13.70 -13.51 -7.58
C ALA A 66 14.37 -12.13 -7.54
N ILE A 67 13.61 -11.05 -7.28
CA ILE A 67 14.16 -9.69 -7.20
C ILE A 67 14.72 -9.46 -5.79
N GLU A 68 16.01 -9.17 -5.73
CA GLU A 68 16.74 -8.96 -4.49
C GLU A 68 17.42 -7.58 -4.47
N GLU A 69 17.59 -7.03 -3.26
CA GLU A 69 18.45 -5.87 -3.06
C GLU A 69 19.90 -6.28 -3.33
N GLY A 70 20.64 -5.47 -4.08
CA GLY A 70 21.97 -5.78 -4.56
C GLY A 70 22.01 -6.33 -5.99
N ASP A 71 20.86 -6.69 -6.59
CA ASP A 71 20.82 -7.12 -8.00
C ASP A 71 21.39 -6.06 -8.93
N THR A 72 22.24 -6.48 -9.87
CA THR A 72 22.95 -5.56 -10.79
C THR A 72 22.63 -5.83 -12.25
N HIS A 73 22.63 -4.76 -13.05
CA HIS A 73 22.52 -4.82 -14.49
C HIS A 73 23.47 -3.80 -15.14
N SER A 74 24.31 -4.24 -16.08
CA SER A 74 25.22 -3.39 -16.84
C SER A 74 24.88 -3.49 -18.33
N PRO A 75 24.18 -2.49 -18.90
CA PRO A 75 23.79 -2.51 -20.32
C PRO A 75 24.99 -2.27 -21.26
N ASP A 76 26.06 -1.69 -20.74
CA ASP A 76 27.34 -1.45 -21.43
C ASP A 76 28.49 -1.46 -20.40
N SER A 77 29.73 -1.19 -20.84
CA SER A 77 30.91 -1.18 -19.97
C SER A 77 31.02 0.03 -19.06
N ALA A 78 30.20 1.06 -19.28
CA ALA A 78 30.31 2.36 -18.62
C ALA A 78 29.16 2.64 -17.64
N SER A 79 28.08 1.85 -17.71
CA SER A 79 26.87 2.02 -16.93
C SER A 79 26.59 0.81 -16.07
N THR A 80 26.27 1.02 -14.79
CA THR A 80 25.82 -0.04 -13.89
C THR A 80 24.61 0.41 -13.09
N LEU A 81 23.55 -0.39 -13.12
CA LEU A 81 22.40 -0.26 -12.25
C LEU A 81 22.53 -1.27 -11.12
N ARG A 82 22.31 -0.83 -9.88
CA ARG A 82 22.19 -1.69 -8.70
C ARG A 82 20.87 -1.43 -7.99
N VAL A 83 20.08 -2.47 -7.73
CA VAL A 83 18.87 -2.38 -6.90
C VAL A 83 19.30 -2.12 -5.46
N THR A 84 18.82 -1.02 -4.86
CA THR A 84 19.18 -0.62 -3.48
C THR A 84 18.04 -0.78 -2.49
N ASP A 85 16.80 -0.77 -2.97
CA ASP A 85 15.61 -0.99 -2.14
C ASP A 85 14.49 -1.58 -2.99
N VAL A 86 13.74 -2.53 -2.42
CA VAL A 86 12.63 -3.23 -3.08
C VAL A 86 11.35 -2.99 -2.29
N HIS A 87 10.45 -2.19 -2.85
CA HIS A 87 9.16 -1.92 -2.26
C HIS A 87 8.05 -2.68 -2.97
N LEU A 88 7.45 -3.63 -2.24
CA LEU A 88 6.39 -4.51 -2.71
C LEU A 88 5.05 -4.07 -2.15
N THR A 89 4.00 -4.15 -2.97
CA THR A 89 2.62 -3.87 -2.52
C THR A 89 1.61 -4.75 -3.25
N PRO A 90 0.52 -5.17 -2.59
CA PRO A 90 -0.53 -5.94 -3.26
C PRO A 90 -1.27 -5.10 -4.30
N GLN A 91 -1.62 -5.70 -5.44
CA GLN A 91 -2.51 -5.11 -6.43
C GLN A 91 -3.36 -6.20 -7.07
N GLY A 92 -4.52 -6.49 -6.46
CA GLY A 92 -5.31 -7.67 -6.79
C GLY A 92 -4.51 -8.94 -6.54
N ASN A 93 -4.45 -9.82 -7.54
CA ASN A 93 -3.72 -11.10 -7.45
C ASN A 93 -2.23 -10.99 -7.84
N GLN A 94 -1.75 -9.79 -8.14
CA GLN A 94 -0.36 -9.52 -8.51
C GLN A 94 0.31 -8.63 -7.47
N THR A 95 1.64 -8.57 -7.53
CA THR A 95 2.43 -7.65 -6.70
C THR A 95 2.91 -6.51 -7.58
N ARG A 96 2.65 -5.28 -7.13
CA ARG A 96 3.29 -4.11 -7.71
C ARG A 96 4.68 -3.93 -7.10
N VAL A 97 5.67 -3.78 -7.98
CA VAL A 97 7.08 -3.59 -7.60
C VAL A 97 7.50 -2.15 -7.90
N ILE A 98 8.08 -1.51 -6.90
CA ILE A 98 8.78 -0.24 -7.03
C ILE A 98 10.19 -0.46 -6.52
N LEU A 99 11.18 -0.10 -7.33
CA LEU A 99 12.59 -0.25 -7.00
C LEU A 99 13.20 1.13 -6.74
N ARG A 100 14.05 1.24 -5.73
CA ARG A 100 15.09 2.25 -5.71
C ARG A 100 16.34 1.63 -6.31
N VAL A 101 16.98 2.35 -7.22
CA VAL A 101 18.20 1.88 -7.88
C VAL A 101 19.28 2.95 -7.82
N ALA A 102 20.53 2.53 -7.61
CA ALA A 102 21.72 3.32 -7.90
C ALA A 102 22.03 3.17 -9.40
N LEU A 103 22.20 4.30 -10.08
CA LEU A 103 22.65 4.39 -11.46
C LEU A 103 24.04 4.99 -11.46
N GLU A 104 25.03 4.18 -11.78
CA GLU A 104 26.40 4.59 -12.02
C GLU A 104 26.60 4.77 -13.53
N GLY A 105 27.25 5.85 -13.93
CA GLY A 105 27.50 6.15 -15.34
C GLY A 105 28.41 7.35 -15.55
N GLU A 106 28.82 7.57 -16.79
CA GLU A 106 29.73 8.67 -17.16
C GLU A 106 29.04 10.03 -17.07
N LEU A 107 29.81 11.04 -16.65
CA LEU A 107 29.43 12.43 -16.74
C LEU A 107 29.59 12.93 -18.18
N ASN A 108 28.55 13.57 -18.71
CA ASN A 108 28.66 14.27 -19.99
C ASN A 108 29.38 15.64 -19.82
N SER A 109 29.58 16.36 -20.93
CA SER A 109 30.24 17.67 -20.93
C SER A 109 29.53 18.78 -20.13
N GLN A 110 28.39 18.50 -19.52
CA GLN A 110 27.61 19.41 -18.67
C GLN A 110 27.54 18.89 -17.22
N ASP A 111 28.44 18.00 -16.82
CA ASP A 111 28.49 17.37 -15.49
C ASP A 111 27.19 16.65 -15.11
N SER A 112 26.47 16.11 -16.10
CA SER A 112 25.24 15.35 -15.89
C SER A 112 25.50 13.88 -16.19
N LEU A 113 25.16 13.02 -15.22
CA LEU A 113 25.26 11.57 -15.34
C LEU A 113 24.43 11.04 -16.52
N THR A 114 25.07 10.19 -17.31
CA THR A 114 24.44 9.43 -18.39
C THR A 114 24.48 7.94 -18.04
N TYR A 115 23.33 7.28 -18.16
CA TYR A 115 23.18 5.84 -17.97
C TYR A 115 22.64 5.23 -19.26
N ALA A 116 23.31 4.21 -19.80
CA ALA A 116 22.95 3.59 -21.08
C ALA A 116 22.74 4.61 -22.21
N GLY A 117 23.70 5.54 -22.36
CA GLY A 117 23.72 6.55 -23.42
C GLY A 117 22.76 7.73 -23.28
N ALA A 118 22.02 7.86 -22.17
CA ALA A 118 21.13 9.00 -21.95
C ALA A 118 21.00 9.40 -20.47
N PRO A 119 20.61 10.64 -20.13
CA PRO A 119 20.36 11.03 -18.75
C PRO A 119 19.16 10.27 -18.14
N PRO A 120 19.16 9.98 -16.82
CA PRO A 120 18.02 9.39 -16.13
C PRO A 120 16.93 10.45 -15.92
N ARG A 121 15.98 10.55 -16.86
CA ARG A 121 14.87 11.51 -16.80
C ARG A 121 13.55 10.83 -16.46
N LEU A 122 12.66 11.56 -15.80
CA LEU A 122 11.29 11.11 -15.54
C LEU A 122 10.62 10.59 -16.82
N GLY A 123 9.94 9.44 -16.71
CA GLY A 123 9.21 8.81 -17.79
C GLY A 123 10.06 7.89 -18.68
N ARG A 124 11.39 7.96 -18.61
CA ARG A 124 12.28 7.00 -19.30
C ARG A 124 12.10 5.61 -18.70
N THR A 125 12.08 4.59 -19.55
CA THR A 125 12.05 3.18 -19.13
C THR A 125 13.46 2.61 -19.18
N LEU A 126 13.83 1.87 -18.13
CA LEU A 126 15.09 1.14 -18.05
C LEU A 126 14.79 -0.36 -18.02
N ASP A 127 15.58 -1.14 -18.74
CA ASP A 127 15.57 -2.60 -18.66
C ASP A 127 16.50 -3.06 -17.53
N ILE A 128 16.09 -4.13 -16.84
CA ILE A 128 16.92 -4.83 -15.86
C ILE A 128 16.89 -6.30 -16.26
N THR A 129 18.06 -6.79 -16.66
CA THR A 129 18.25 -8.20 -17.04
C THR A 129 19.32 -8.80 -16.14
N THR A 130 18.93 -9.84 -15.40
CA THR A 130 19.80 -10.69 -14.59
C THR A 130 19.86 -12.10 -15.20
N ASP A 131 20.56 -13.02 -14.54
CA ASP A 131 20.53 -14.45 -14.90
C ASP A 131 19.19 -15.12 -14.55
N ARG A 132 18.38 -14.49 -13.68
CA ARG A 132 17.12 -15.04 -13.13
C ARG A 132 15.86 -14.43 -13.74
N TYR A 133 15.89 -13.15 -14.10
CA TYR A 133 14.70 -12.46 -14.60
C TYR A 133 15.04 -11.31 -15.56
N GLN A 134 14.01 -10.88 -16.29
CA GLN A 134 14.03 -9.67 -17.09
C GLN A 134 12.76 -8.86 -16.81
N ILE A 135 12.93 -7.59 -16.44
CA ILE A 135 11.85 -6.64 -16.18
C ILE A 135 12.19 -5.28 -16.77
N ASN A 136 11.21 -4.41 -16.89
CA ASN A 136 11.39 -3.01 -17.23
C ASN A 136 10.76 -2.12 -16.16
N GLY A 137 11.31 -0.92 -15.98
CA GLY A 137 10.83 0.03 -14.98
C GLY A 137 10.87 1.46 -15.48
N GLN A 138 9.77 2.20 -15.28
CA GLN A 138 9.70 3.61 -15.65
C GLN A 138 10.22 4.50 -14.51
N ILE A 139 11.15 5.40 -14.82
CA ILE A 139 11.68 6.38 -13.86
C ILE A 139 10.55 7.32 -13.41
N ARG A 140 10.27 7.32 -12.11
CA ARG A 140 9.25 8.18 -11.46
C ARG A 140 9.84 9.30 -10.62
N ASP A 141 11.08 9.16 -10.19
CA ASP A 141 11.80 10.11 -9.36
C ASP A 141 13.31 9.91 -9.54
N VAL A 142 14.09 10.99 -9.35
CA VAL A 142 15.56 10.99 -9.39
C VAL A 142 16.04 11.88 -8.25
N GLY A 143 17.03 11.42 -7.48
CA GLY A 143 17.61 12.18 -6.39
C GLY A 143 18.76 11.44 -5.72
N ASP A 144 19.13 11.86 -4.51
CA ASP A 144 20.39 11.44 -3.89
C ASP A 144 20.24 10.31 -2.86
N ASN A 145 19.01 9.97 -2.46
CA ASN A 145 18.77 8.94 -1.45
C ASN A 145 18.86 7.53 -2.03
N ASP A 146 19.43 6.59 -1.29
CA ASP A 146 19.58 5.19 -1.71
C ASP A 146 18.39 4.29 -1.38
N ALA A 147 17.45 4.75 -0.54
CA ALA A 147 16.22 4.05 -0.21
C ALA A 147 14.95 4.80 -0.66
N LEU A 148 13.85 4.08 -0.84
CA LEU A 148 12.56 4.68 -1.12
C LEU A 148 11.98 5.30 0.16
N ALA A 149 11.59 6.57 0.10
CA ALA A 149 10.89 7.20 1.21
C ALA A 149 9.51 6.57 1.44
N THR A 150 9.40 5.78 2.51
CA THR A 150 8.14 5.16 2.95
C THR A 150 7.61 5.81 4.22
N THR A 151 6.35 5.60 4.50
CA THR A 151 5.65 6.11 5.68
C THR A 151 4.65 5.05 6.14
N GLN A 152 4.70 4.73 7.42
CA GLN A 152 3.68 3.90 8.05
C GLN A 152 2.41 4.74 8.24
N GLN A 153 1.33 4.33 7.60
CA GLN A 153 0.05 5.02 7.63
C GLN A 153 -1.02 4.13 8.24
N ARG A 154 -1.52 4.56 9.38
CA ARG A 154 -2.67 3.97 10.05
C ARG A 154 -3.95 4.26 9.24
N VAL A 155 -4.78 3.24 9.02
CA VAL A 155 -6.08 3.32 8.36
C VAL A 155 -7.14 2.50 9.10
N LEU A 156 -8.39 2.92 9.01
CA LEU A 156 -9.55 2.09 9.37
C LEU A 156 -10.18 1.58 8.09
N LEU A 157 -10.34 0.28 7.96
CA LEU A 157 -10.94 -0.39 6.82
C LEU A 157 -12.31 -0.95 7.19
N SER A 158 -13.27 -0.86 6.28
CA SER A 158 -14.53 -1.59 6.33
C SER A 158 -14.53 -2.69 5.27
N SER A 159 -15.05 -3.87 5.60
CA SER A 159 -15.17 -4.96 4.62
C SER A 159 -16.35 -5.88 4.96
N HIS A 160 -16.98 -6.44 3.94
CA HIS A 160 -17.96 -7.50 4.08
C HIS A 160 -17.31 -8.81 3.61
N VAL A 161 -17.28 -9.80 4.49
CA VAL A 161 -16.61 -11.08 4.24
C VAL A 161 -17.50 -12.23 4.72
N ASP A 162 -17.20 -13.45 4.28
CA ASP A 162 -17.87 -14.62 4.82
C ASP A 162 -17.46 -14.87 6.29
N ALA A 163 -18.27 -15.63 7.02
CA ALA A 163 -18.04 -15.92 8.43
C ALA A 163 -16.72 -16.67 8.70
N GLY A 164 -16.23 -17.48 7.76
CA GLY A 164 -14.94 -18.16 7.88
C GLY A 164 -13.78 -17.18 7.80
N THR A 165 -13.78 -16.32 6.78
CA THR A 165 -12.81 -15.22 6.65
C THR A 165 -12.85 -14.31 7.88
N ALA A 166 -14.04 -13.93 8.36
CA ALA A 166 -14.18 -13.09 9.55
C ALA A 166 -13.52 -13.68 10.81
N ALA A 167 -13.55 -15.01 10.95
CA ALA A 167 -12.90 -15.71 12.06
C ALA A 167 -11.38 -15.85 11.87
N ALA A 168 -10.90 -15.84 10.62
CA ALA A 168 -9.49 -15.98 10.29
C ALA A 168 -8.71 -14.65 10.42
N VAL A 169 -9.35 -13.48 10.24
CA VAL A 169 -8.68 -12.18 10.43
C VAL A 169 -8.46 -11.91 11.92
N THR A 170 -7.21 -11.82 12.35
CA THR A 170 -6.84 -11.59 13.75
C THR A 170 -5.98 -10.34 13.94
N SER A 171 -6.04 -9.79 15.15
CA SER A 171 -5.12 -8.71 15.56
C SER A 171 -3.69 -9.26 15.64
N GLY A 172 -2.75 -8.53 15.04
CA GLY A 172 -1.35 -8.92 14.95
C GLY A 172 -0.95 -9.49 13.59
N ASP A 173 -1.93 -9.86 12.74
CA ASP A 173 -1.66 -10.43 11.42
C ASP A 173 -0.76 -9.52 10.58
N GLU A 174 0.20 -10.14 9.90
CA GLU A 174 1.13 -9.45 9.00
C GLU A 174 0.85 -9.81 7.56
N ILE A 175 0.68 -8.79 6.73
CA ILE A 175 0.61 -8.92 5.29
C ILE A 175 2.04 -8.90 4.79
N ARG A 176 2.51 -10.06 4.29
CA ARG A 176 3.88 -10.25 3.84
C ARG A 176 3.94 -10.54 2.34
N LEU A 177 4.84 -9.86 1.63
CA LEU A 177 5.16 -10.11 0.24
C LEU A 177 6.65 -10.43 0.14
N SER A 178 7.00 -11.60 -0.37
CA SER A 178 8.39 -12.08 -0.44
C SER A 178 9.17 -11.88 0.86
N GLY A 179 8.57 -12.32 1.98
CA GLY A 179 9.13 -12.17 3.33
C GLY A 179 9.07 -10.77 3.96
N ARG A 180 8.68 -9.73 3.21
CA ARG A 180 8.63 -8.33 3.68
C ARG A 180 7.24 -7.96 4.17
N THR A 181 7.14 -7.41 5.38
CA THR A 181 5.86 -6.95 5.95
C THR A 181 5.46 -5.60 5.35
N VAL A 182 4.36 -5.58 4.61
CA VAL A 182 3.84 -4.39 3.90
C VAL A 182 2.64 -3.78 4.59
N ALA A 183 1.93 -4.56 5.41
CA ALA A 183 0.89 -4.06 6.31
C ALA A 183 0.77 -4.94 7.55
N ARG A 184 0.18 -4.37 8.61
CA ARG A 184 -0.16 -5.08 9.85
C ARG A 184 -1.61 -4.81 10.23
N ILE A 185 -2.32 -5.84 10.64
CA ILE A 185 -3.62 -5.74 11.27
C ILE A 185 -3.42 -5.41 12.74
N GLU A 186 -3.89 -4.25 13.18
CA GLU A 186 -3.75 -3.76 14.55
C GLU A 186 -4.91 -4.23 15.41
N ASN A 187 -6.14 -4.14 14.90
CA ASN A 187 -7.35 -4.51 15.61
C ASN A 187 -8.45 -4.88 14.61
N VAL A 188 -9.32 -5.81 14.99
CA VAL A 188 -10.44 -6.30 14.20
C VAL A 188 -11.68 -6.33 15.08
N THR A 189 -12.75 -5.73 14.59
CA THR A 189 -14.09 -5.88 15.18
C THR A 189 -15.00 -6.50 14.13
N SER A 190 -15.71 -7.56 14.49
CA SER A 190 -16.66 -8.25 13.61
C SER A 190 -18.08 -8.02 14.09
N TYR A 191 -18.98 -7.72 13.15
CA TYR A 191 -20.39 -7.53 13.39
C TYR A 191 -21.22 -8.48 12.51
N ALA A 192 -22.35 -8.94 13.05
CA ALA A 192 -23.37 -9.64 12.28
C ALA A 192 -24.03 -8.69 11.28
N THR A 193 -24.38 -9.22 10.10
CA THR A 193 -25.22 -8.56 9.11
C THR A 193 -26.57 -9.28 8.99
N GLY A 194 -27.49 -8.75 8.18
CA GLY A 194 -28.78 -9.41 7.92
C GLY A 194 -28.64 -10.77 7.21
N GLU A 195 -27.46 -11.07 6.67
CA GLU A 195 -27.14 -12.36 6.05
C GLU A 195 -26.32 -13.24 7.00
N PRO A 196 -26.78 -14.46 7.35
CA PRO A 196 -26.16 -15.27 8.39
C PRO A 196 -24.73 -15.73 8.06
N THR A 197 -24.38 -15.78 6.78
CA THR A 197 -23.04 -16.20 6.31
C THR A 197 -22.09 -15.03 6.10
N THR A 198 -22.56 -13.79 6.22
CA THR A 198 -21.80 -12.58 5.93
C THR A 198 -21.54 -11.82 7.23
N ARG A 199 -20.35 -11.25 7.36
CA ARG A 199 -19.94 -10.45 8.51
C ARG A 199 -19.35 -9.13 8.01
N GLN A 200 -19.61 -8.06 8.76
CA GLN A 200 -18.97 -6.77 8.55
C GLN A 200 -17.76 -6.67 9.47
N LEU A 201 -16.58 -6.46 8.89
CA LEU A 201 -15.35 -6.21 9.62
C LEU A 201 -15.02 -4.72 9.62
N LEU A 202 -14.67 -4.20 10.79
CA LEU A 202 -13.94 -2.96 10.94
C LEU A 202 -12.51 -3.28 11.37
N VAL A 203 -11.55 -2.95 10.53
CA VAL A 203 -10.15 -3.36 10.68
C VAL A 203 -9.25 -2.14 10.77
N ALA A 204 -8.64 -1.93 11.93
CA ALA A 204 -7.55 -0.97 12.06
C ALA A 204 -6.28 -1.63 11.53
N ALA A 205 -5.62 -1.01 10.56
CA ALA A 205 -4.40 -1.53 9.96
C ALA A 205 -3.34 -0.44 9.82
N THR A 206 -2.08 -0.83 9.85
CA THR A 206 -0.93 0.03 9.50
C THR A 206 -0.40 -0.40 8.14
N LEU A 207 -0.42 0.50 7.16
CA LEU A 207 0.09 0.27 5.80
C LEU A 207 1.47 0.90 5.65
N THR A 208 2.43 0.20 5.05
CA THR A 208 3.70 0.78 4.61
C THR A 208 3.50 1.40 3.23
N ALA A 209 3.30 2.71 3.19
CA ALA A 209 2.97 3.44 1.97
C ALA A 209 4.16 4.28 1.48
N HIS A 210 4.25 4.56 0.18
CA HIS A 210 5.27 5.43 -0.40
C HIS A 210 4.66 6.74 -0.90
N ARG A 211 5.49 7.79 -1.02
CA ARG A 211 5.06 9.05 -1.65
C ARG A 211 5.33 9.01 -3.16
N GLN A 212 4.33 9.38 -3.93
CA GLN A 212 4.46 9.61 -5.36
C GLN A 212 3.77 10.94 -5.70
N GLN A 213 4.54 11.92 -6.19
CA GLN A 213 4.03 13.26 -6.52
C GLN A 213 3.25 13.88 -5.34
N ASP A 214 3.88 13.92 -4.16
CA ASP A 214 3.32 14.39 -2.88
C ASP A 214 2.10 13.64 -2.33
N ARG A 215 1.65 12.58 -3.00
CA ARG A 215 0.51 11.76 -2.57
C ARG A 215 0.99 10.43 -2.01
N LEU A 216 0.43 10.06 -0.87
CA LEU A 216 0.70 8.77 -0.24
C LEU A 216 -0.06 7.65 -0.97
N ARG A 217 0.63 6.56 -1.30
CA ARG A 217 0.08 5.40 -2.00
C ARG A 217 0.47 4.08 -1.35
N PHE A 218 -0.48 3.16 -1.30
CA PHE A 218 -0.25 1.76 -1.01
C PHE A 218 -0.41 1.01 -2.34
N GLY A 219 0.72 0.72 -2.98
CA GLY A 219 0.79 0.21 -4.35
C GLY A 219 0.20 1.16 -5.38
N GLY A 220 -0.75 0.68 -6.17
CA GLY A 220 -1.50 1.50 -7.12
C GLY A 220 -2.40 2.54 -6.44
N THR A 221 -2.83 2.26 -5.21
CA THR A 221 -3.99 2.91 -4.59
C THR A 221 -3.58 4.11 -3.74
N PRO A 222 -4.16 5.30 -3.98
CA PRO A 222 -4.00 6.43 -3.07
C PRO A 222 -4.57 6.14 -1.68
N VAL A 223 -3.80 6.40 -0.63
CA VAL A 223 -4.26 6.20 0.75
C VAL A 223 -5.17 7.35 1.16
N ARG A 224 -6.47 7.22 0.83
CA ARG A 224 -7.52 8.21 1.10
C ARG A 224 -8.85 7.49 1.36
N ARG A 225 -9.77 8.15 2.05
CA ARG A 225 -11.13 7.65 2.31
C ARG A 225 -11.84 7.24 1.00
N GLY A 226 -12.60 6.15 1.06
CA GLY A 226 -13.38 5.60 -0.05
C GLY A 226 -12.54 4.88 -1.10
N GLN A 227 -11.26 4.59 -0.84
CA GLN A 227 -10.45 3.72 -1.71
C GLN A 227 -10.34 2.33 -1.11
N THR A 228 -10.30 1.32 -1.98
CA THR A 228 -10.13 -0.08 -1.56
C THR A 228 -8.67 -0.49 -1.61
N VAL A 229 -8.21 -1.15 -0.56
CA VAL A 229 -6.90 -1.80 -0.49
C VAL A 229 -7.08 -3.31 -0.31
N THR A 230 -6.23 -4.08 -0.96
CA THR A 230 -6.20 -5.54 -0.86
C THR A 230 -5.07 -5.94 0.09
N LEU A 231 -5.39 -6.78 1.07
CA LEU A 231 -4.47 -7.28 2.08
C LEU A 231 -4.47 -8.82 2.04
N PRO A 232 -3.58 -9.44 1.25
CA PRO A 232 -3.45 -10.89 1.17
C PRO A 232 -2.63 -11.42 2.36
N ALA A 233 -3.29 -12.15 3.25
CA ALA A 233 -2.66 -12.95 4.30
C ALA A 233 -2.49 -14.40 3.81
N SER A 234 -1.90 -15.26 4.66
CA SER A 234 -1.70 -16.68 4.32
C SER A 234 -3.01 -17.47 4.18
N GLU A 235 -4.03 -17.13 4.98
CA GLU A 235 -5.29 -17.88 5.06
C GLU A 235 -6.48 -17.16 4.42
N TYR A 236 -6.35 -15.87 4.12
CA TYR A 236 -7.43 -15.05 3.59
C TYR A 236 -6.90 -13.88 2.74
N THR A 237 -7.78 -13.31 1.93
CA THR A 237 -7.56 -12.01 1.29
C THR A 237 -8.63 -11.06 1.77
N LEU A 238 -8.21 -9.92 2.34
CA LEU A 238 -9.13 -8.88 2.80
C LEU A 238 -9.11 -7.70 1.85
N ASP A 239 -10.23 -7.48 1.16
CA ASP A 239 -10.48 -6.25 0.40
C ASP A 239 -11.24 -5.25 1.29
N GLY A 240 -10.54 -4.20 1.73
CA GLY A 240 -11.06 -3.23 2.69
C GLY A 240 -11.20 -1.84 2.08
N GLN A 241 -12.36 -1.21 2.23
CA GLN A 241 -12.55 0.20 1.90
C GLN A 241 -12.03 1.09 3.04
N ILE A 242 -11.19 2.07 2.72
CA ILE A 242 -10.65 3.01 3.70
C ILE A 242 -11.75 3.94 4.19
N GLU A 243 -12.11 3.85 5.47
CA GLU A 243 -13.05 4.76 6.14
C GLU A 243 -12.33 5.94 6.80
N GLN A 244 -11.09 5.73 7.26
CA GLN A 244 -10.28 6.77 7.90
C GLN A 244 -8.80 6.60 7.58
N VAL A 245 -8.10 7.74 7.47
CA VAL A 245 -6.63 7.79 7.33
C VAL A 245 -6.05 8.61 8.48
N GLY A 246 -5.19 7.99 9.26
CA GLY A 246 -4.44 8.63 10.34
C GLY A 246 -5.27 8.99 11.57
N GLY A 247 -4.63 9.75 12.46
CA GLY A 247 -5.16 10.09 13.78
C GLY A 247 -5.16 8.92 14.75
N GLU A 248 -5.79 9.12 15.91
CA GLU A 248 -6.25 7.98 16.69
C GLU A 248 -7.29 7.27 15.83
N LEU A 249 -6.98 6.04 15.39
CA LEU A 249 -7.95 5.14 14.78
C LEU A 249 -8.90 4.67 15.89
N SER A 250 -9.62 5.60 16.49
CA SER A 250 -10.76 5.29 17.33
C SER A 250 -11.93 5.10 16.40
N LEU A 251 -12.77 4.11 16.72
CA LEU A 251 -14.06 3.94 16.05
C LEU A 251 -15.00 5.13 16.34
N GLY A 252 -14.53 6.24 16.93
CA GLY A 252 -15.31 7.29 17.58
C GLY A 252 -15.39 7.10 19.10
N THR A 253 -15.81 8.15 19.82
CA THR A 253 -16.11 8.05 21.26
C THR A 253 -17.31 7.13 21.43
N ALA A 254 -17.15 6.08 22.24
CA ALA A 254 -18.25 5.19 22.56
C ALA A 254 -19.29 5.93 23.40
N THR A 255 -20.54 5.87 22.98
CA THR A 255 -21.69 6.38 23.73
C THR A 255 -22.81 5.36 23.66
N THR A 256 -23.64 5.28 24.68
CA THR A 256 -24.82 4.41 24.67
C THR A 256 -26.05 5.28 24.55
N ARG A 257 -26.91 5.00 23.57
CA ARG A 257 -28.19 5.72 23.41
C ARG A 257 -29.32 4.73 23.24
N THR A 258 -30.46 5.06 23.84
CA THR A 258 -31.70 4.32 23.62
C THR A 258 -32.28 4.71 22.26
N VAL A 259 -32.49 3.73 21.40
CA VAL A 259 -33.00 3.89 20.04
C VAL A 259 -34.34 3.17 19.93
N THR A 260 -35.33 3.82 19.32
CA THR A 260 -36.60 3.19 18.98
C THR A 260 -36.49 2.60 17.59
N LEU A 261 -36.71 1.30 17.48
CA LEU A 261 -36.71 0.54 16.24
C LEU A 261 -38.12 0.04 15.94
N ARG A 262 -38.45 -0.11 14.66
CA ARG A 262 -39.72 -0.64 14.20
C ARG A 262 -39.53 -1.72 13.15
N MET A 263 -40.34 -2.75 13.25
CA MET A 263 -40.50 -3.80 12.26
C MET A 263 -41.99 -3.88 11.91
N ASP A 264 -42.31 -3.88 10.64
CA ASP A 264 -43.69 -3.91 10.14
C ASP A 264 -44.01 -5.29 9.56
N GLU A 265 -45.27 -5.72 9.66
CA GLU A 265 -45.76 -6.98 9.07
C GLU A 265 -44.99 -8.26 9.47
N VAL A 266 -44.49 -8.31 10.69
CA VAL A 266 -43.74 -9.46 11.23
C VAL A 266 -44.71 -10.58 11.59
N ARG A 267 -44.41 -11.84 11.23
CA ARG A 267 -45.27 -12.95 11.68
C ARG A 267 -45.24 -13.07 13.21
N GLU A 268 -46.41 -13.36 13.81
CA GLU A 268 -46.59 -13.46 15.27
C GLU A 268 -45.55 -14.36 15.96
N ASP A 269 -45.25 -15.53 15.41
CA ASP A 269 -44.26 -16.46 15.97
C ASP A 269 -42.83 -15.88 16.00
N PHE A 270 -42.47 -15.06 15.02
CA PHE A 270 -41.20 -14.35 15.01
C PHE A 270 -41.21 -13.12 15.93
N ALA A 271 -42.34 -12.39 15.99
CA ALA A 271 -42.50 -11.25 16.89
C ALA A 271 -42.41 -11.67 18.37
N ASP A 272 -43.01 -12.81 18.72
CA ASP A 272 -42.97 -13.38 20.07
C ASP A 272 -41.56 -13.85 20.48
N ALA A 273 -40.69 -14.15 19.51
CA ALA A 273 -39.31 -14.54 19.76
C ALA A 273 -38.40 -13.35 20.13
N ILE A 274 -38.88 -12.11 20.05
CA ILE A 274 -38.13 -10.89 20.38
C ILE A 274 -38.52 -10.43 21.78
N GLU A 275 -37.62 -10.59 22.75
CA GLU A 275 -37.91 -10.35 24.17
C GLU A 275 -37.01 -9.26 24.78
N PRO A 276 -37.51 -8.50 25.78
CA PRO A 276 -36.67 -7.64 26.60
C PRO A 276 -35.53 -8.41 27.28
N GLY A 277 -34.36 -7.80 27.36
CA GLY A 277 -33.16 -8.39 27.96
C GLY A 277 -32.24 -9.12 26.97
N MET A 278 -32.71 -9.39 25.75
CA MET A 278 -31.88 -9.88 24.66
C MET A 278 -30.74 -8.91 24.33
N VAL A 279 -29.59 -9.45 23.94
CA VAL A 279 -28.37 -8.68 23.74
C VAL A 279 -27.59 -9.18 22.54
N GLU A 280 -26.99 -8.25 21.82
CA GLU A 280 -25.92 -8.55 20.87
C GLU A 280 -24.57 -8.28 21.55
N ARG A 281 -23.60 -9.18 21.32
CA ARG A 281 -22.24 -9.04 21.82
C ARG A 281 -21.20 -9.18 20.71
N THR A 282 -20.15 -8.38 20.81
CA THR A 282 -18.90 -8.57 20.06
C THR A 282 -17.77 -8.76 21.08
N GLY A 283 -17.25 -9.98 21.15
CA GLY A 283 -16.40 -10.40 22.27
C GLY A 283 -17.14 -10.22 23.61
N ASP A 284 -16.47 -9.58 24.58
CA ASP A 284 -17.06 -9.29 25.90
C ASP A 284 -17.94 -8.03 25.91
N THR A 285 -18.00 -7.28 24.80
CA THR A 285 -18.70 -6.00 24.74
C THR A 285 -20.14 -6.19 24.30
N THR A 286 -21.10 -5.66 25.06
CA THR A 286 -22.51 -5.60 24.65
C THR A 286 -22.69 -4.42 23.71
N VAL A 287 -23.03 -4.70 22.45
CA VAL A 287 -23.19 -3.67 21.41
C VAL A 287 -24.65 -3.25 21.25
N ALA A 288 -25.59 -4.11 21.63
CA ALA A 288 -27.01 -3.79 21.69
C ALA A 288 -27.69 -4.53 22.84
N ARG A 289 -28.68 -3.90 23.47
CA ARG A 289 -29.56 -4.52 24.45
C ARG A 289 -31.00 -4.10 24.20
N ILE A 290 -31.90 -5.05 24.06
CA ILE A 290 -33.34 -4.76 24.04
C ILE A 290 -33.79 -4.45 25.46
N THR A 291 -34.38 -3.27 25.66
CA THR A 291 -34.90 -2.82 26.95
C THR A 291 -36.42 -2.92 27.02
N SER A 292 -37.11 -2.82 25.89
CA SER A 292 -38.57 -2.96 25.80
C SER A 292 -38.99 -3.45 24.42
N VAL A 293 -40.08 -4.21 24.37
CA VAL A 293 -40.73 -4.68 23.14
C VAL A 293 -42.23 -4.44 23.29
N LYS A 294 -42.84 -3.85 22.25
CA LYS A 294 -44.29 -3.67 22.14
C LYS A 294 -44.73 -4.27 20.80
N THR A 295 -45.70 -5.17 20.86
CA THR A 295 -46.23 -5.88 19.70
C THR A 295 -47.72 -5.56 19.56
N GLU A 296 -48.14 -5.14 18.37
CA GLU A 296 -49.54 -4.83 18.03
C GLU A 296 -49.92 -5.58 16.74
N PRO A 297 -51.18 -5.98 16.54
CA PRO A 297 -51.61 -6.52 15.25
C PRO A 297 -51.36 -5.51 14.12
N SER A 298 -50.77 -5.95 13.01
CA SER A 298 -50.70 -5.13 11.79
C SER A 298 -52.12 -4.87 11.28
N LEU A 299 -52.33 -3.81 10.50
CA LEU A 299 -53.66 -3.48 9.96
C LEU A 299 -53.82 -3.96 8.51
N ILE A 300 -54.98 -4.52 8.18
CA ILE A 300 -55.38 -4.86 6.80
C ILE A 300 -56.66 -4.13 6.40
N ILE A 301 -56.73 -3.76 5.12
CA ILE A 301 -57.93 -3.19 4.52
C ILE A 301 -58.73 -4.31 3.86
N THR A 302 -59.98 -4.48 4.29
CA THR A 302 -60.90 -5.48 3.73
C THR A 302 -62.10 -4.80 3.08
N THR A 303 -62.62 -5.41 2.02
CA THR A 303 -63.83 -4.94 1.32
C THR A 303 -65.00 -5.87 1.62
N GLY A 304 -66.06 -5.34 2.22
CA GLY A 304 -67.29 -6.09 2.50
C GLY A 304 -68.11 -6.36 1.23
N GLU A 305 -69.05 -7.31 1.30
CA GLU A 305 -69.93 -7.71 0.19
C GLU A 305 -70.80 -6.56 -0.36
N ASN A 306 -70.96 -5.49 0.42
CA ASN A 306 -71.66 -4.26 0.06
C ASN A 306 -70.73 -3.16 -0.52
N GLY A 307 -69.45 -3.46 -0.77
CA GLY A 307 -68.45 -2.50 -1.23
C GLY A 307 -67.90 -1.57 -0.14
N SER A 308 -68.24 -1.78 1.14
CA SER A 308 -67.67 -1.01 2.26
C SER A 308 -66.19 -1.34 2.49
N VAL A 309 -65.38 -0.33 2.82
CA VAL A 309 -63.96 -0.47 3.15
C VAL A 309 -63.82 -0.47 4.67
N ASN A 310 -63.26 -1.55 5.24
CA ASN A 310 -63.04 -1.71 6.67
C ASN A 310 -61.54 -1.91 6.96
N VAL A 311 -61.05 -1.30 8.04
CA VAL A 311 -59.70 -1.54 8.57
C VAL A 311 -59.83 -2.49 9.74
N VAL A 312 -59.17 -3.65 9.67
CA VAL A 312 -59.22 -4.70 10.70
C VAL A 312 -57.81 -5.21 11.00
N ASP A 313 -57.67 -5.87 12.14
CA ASP A 313 -56.39 -6.47 12.55
C ASP A 313 -56.01 -7.63 11.62
N HIS A 314 -54.72 -7.73 11.30
CA HIS A 314 -54.15 -8.84 10.58
C HIS A 314 -54.14 -10.06 11.51
N PRO A 315 -54.67 -11.22 11.09
CA PRO A 315 -54.77 -12.40 11.97
C PRO A 315 -53.41 -12.90 12.45
N ILE A 316 -52.38 -12.85 11.59
CA ILE A 316 -51.05 -13.41 11.84
C ILE A 316 -49.93 -12.36 12.00
N ASN A 317 -49.92 -11.29 11.21
CA ASN A 317 -48.82 -10.32 11.22
C ASN A 317 -48.99 -9.29 12.34
N ARG A 318 -47.85 -8.82 12.83
CA ARG A 318 -47.68 -7.90 13.96
C ARG A 318 -46.73 -6.78 13.56
N ASP A 319 -47.01 -5.58 14.05
CA ASP A 319 -46.06 -4.47 14.05
C ASP A 319 -45.33 -4.47 15.40
N VAL A 320 -44.01 -4.46 15.36
CA VAL A 320 -43.14 -4.57 16.55
C VAL A 320 -42.38 -3.27 16.73
N THR A 321 -42.54 -2.64 17.89
CA THR A 321 -41.75 -1.49 18.33
C THR A 321 -40.79 -1.91 19.43
N ILE A 322 -39.51 -1.67 19.23
CA ILE A 322 -38.42 -2.10 20.11
C ILE A 322 -37.72 -0.86 20.64
N ALA A 323 -37.53 -0.78 21.97
CA ALA A 323 -36.56 0.12 22.56
C ALA A 323 -35.27 -0.66 22.82
N ALA A 324 -34.15 -0.18 22.29
CA ALA A 324 -32.86 -0.82 22.45
C ALA A 324 -31.77 0.18 22.83
N ASP A 325 -30.96 -0.16 23.82
CA ASP A 325 -29.73 0.58 24.13
C ASP A 325 -28.64 0.10 23.18
N LEU A 326 -28.23 0.97 22.26
CA LEU A 326 -27.18 0.69 21.28
C LEU A 326 -25.88 1.36 21.70
N GLN A 327 -24.77 0.62 21.61
CA GLN A 327 -23.44 1.18 21.71
C GLN A 327 -23.10 1.86 20.38
N LEU A 328 -23.23 3.18 20.38
CA LEU A 328 -22.95 4.02 19.24
C LEU A 328 -21.54 4.59 19.31
N ARG A 329 -21.11 5.15 18.19
CA ARG A 329 -19.87 5.90 18.08
C ARG A 329 -20.13 7.28 17.51
N GLU A 330 -19.62 8.29 18.21
CA GLU A 330 -19.66 9.67 17.73
C GLU A 330 -18.48 9.93 16.77
N THR A 331 -18.82 10.33 15.55
CA THR A 331 -17.88 10.69 14.49
C THR A 331 -18.13 12.13 14.04
N PRO A 332 -17.17 12.80 13.35
CA PRO A 332 -17.42 14.12 12.75
C PRO A 332 -18.60 14.15 11.76
N SER A 333 -18.97 12.99 11.20
CA SER A 333 -20.11 12.82 10.29
C SER A 333 -21.44 12.48 10.99
N GLY A 334 -21.45 12.31 12.31
CA GLY A 334 -22.62 11.95 13.10
C GLY A 334 -22.44 10.64 13.88
N LEU A 335 -23.56 10.12 14.40
CA LEU A 335 -23.59 8.84 15.11
C LEU A 335 -23.47 7.68 14.13
N THR A 336 -22.70 6.67 14.53
CA THR A 336 -22.59 5.42 13.80
C THR A 336 -22.87 4.23 14.71
N PHE A 337 -23.47 3.18 14.16
CA PHE A 337 -23.66 1.88 14.78
C PHE A 337 -23.01 0.84 13.87
N LYS A 338 -22.10 0.02 14.42
CA LYS A 338 -21.33 -0.99 13.64
C LYS A 338 -20.57 -0.42 12.42
N GLY A 339 -20.23 0.88 12.47
CA GLY A 339 -19.55 1.59 11.38
C GLY A 339 -20.49 2.26 10.37
N GLU A 340 -21.79 1.99 10.44
CA GLU A 340 -22.79 2.59 9.56
C GLU A 340 -23.46 3.80 10.21
N GLN A 341 -23.82 4.81 9.41
CA GLN A 341 -24.46 6.01 9.95
C GLN A 341 -25.86 5.70 10.47
N LEU A 342 -26.09 6.04 11.74
CA LEU A 342 -27.38 5.89 12.38
C LEU A 342 -28.21 7.16 12.20
N ARG A 343 -29.35 7.04 11.49
CA ARG A 343 -30.30 8.14 11.25
C ARG A 343 -31.73 7.62 11.34
N GLN A 344 -32.69 8.50 11.56
CA GLN A 344 -34.09 8.13 11.40
C GLN A 344 -34.35 7.62 9.97
N GLY A 345 -35.03 6.49 9.84
CA GLY A 345 -35.27 5.79 8.59
C GLY A 345 -34.12 4.88 8.12
N SER A 346 -32.96 4.90 8.78
CA SER A 346 -31.92 3.90 8.54
C SER A 346 -32.33 2.56 9.12
N THR A 347 -31.80 1.48 8.55
CA THR A 347 -32.04 0.12 9.04
C THR A 347 -30.86 -0.33 9.89
N VAL A 348 -31.13 -1.07 10.96
CA VAL A 348 -30.11 -1.71 11.78
C VAL A 348 -30.37 -3.20 11.87
N THR A 349 -29.30 -3.98 11.81
CA THR A 349 -29.34 -5.41 12.10
C THR A 349 -28.89 -5.66 13.54
N LEU A 350 -29.65 -6.45 14.29
CA LEU A 350 -29.29 -6.93 15.62
C LEU A 350 -29.24 -8.46 15.64
N ASP A 351 -28.10 -9.02 16.08
CA ASP A 351 -27.94 -10.45 16.33
C ASP A 351 -28.15 -10.72 17.83
N LEU A 352 -29.36 -11.18 18.16
CA LEU A 352 -29.81 -11.38 19.54
C LEU A 352 -29.47 -12.79 20.06
N GLY A 353 -28.65 -13.53 19.33
CA GLY A 353 -28.21 -14.89 19.65
C GLY A 353 -29.19 -15.98 19.22
N THR A 354 -30.48 -15.83 19.53
CA THR A 354 -31.53 -16.77 19.07
C THR A 354 -32.17 -16.35 17.75
N VAL A 355 -32.21 -15.05 17.48
CA VAL A 355 -32.79 -14.46 16.28
C VAL A 355 -31.92 -13.30 15.79
N VAL A 356 -31.87 -13.12 14.48
CA VAL A 356 -31.30 -11.93 13.84
C VAL A 356 -32.46 -11.11 13.32
N ILE A 357 -32.53 -9.84 13.73
CA ILE A 357 -33.59 -8.93 13.32
C ILE A 357 -33.03 -7.78 12.51
N GLU A 358 -33.81 -7.32 11.54
CA GLU A 358 -33.56 -6.12 10.76
C GLU A 358 -34.71 -5.13 11.04
N ALA A 359 -34.38 -3.94 11.56
CA ALA A 359 -35.39 -3.00 12.04
C ALA A 359 -35.07 -1.56 11.62
N THR A 360 -36.11 -0.79 11.33
CA THR A 360 -35.98 0.61 10.92
C THR A 360 -35.90 1.52 12.15
N VAL A 361 -34.94 2.43 12.17
CA VAL A 361 -34.78 3.44 13.23
C VAL A 361 -35.89 4.48 13.13
N VAL A 362 -36.73 4.57 14.16
CA VAL A 362 -37.79 5.58 14.29
C VAL A 362 -37.29 6.82 15.01
N SER A 363 -36.52 6.65 16.07
CA SER A 363 -35.92 7.76 16.82
C SER A 363 -34.65 7.35 17.53
N VAL A 364 -33.75 8.31 17.73
CA VAL A 364 -32.52 8.16 18.51
C VAL A 364 -32.66 9.04 19.75
N GLY A 365 -32.64 8.43 20.94
CA GLY A 365 -32.69 9.13 22.22
C GLY A 365 -31.50 10.06 22.41
N GLY A 366 -31.75 11.21 23.04
CA GLY A 366 -30.77 12.27 23.30
C GLY A 366 -30.01 12.09 24.59
#